data_AF-A0A1S6EK33-F1
#
_entry.id   AF-A0A1S6EK33-F1
#
_cell.length_a   1.000
_cell.length_b   1.000
_cell.length_c   1.000
_cell.angle_alpha   90.00
_cell.angle_beta   90.00
_cell.angle_gamma   90.00
#
_symmetry.space_group_name_H-M   'P 1'
#
loop_
_entity.id
_entity.type
_entity.pdbx_description
1 polymer ?
#
loop_
_entity_poly.entity_id
_entity_poly.type
_entity_poly.pdbx_seq_one_letter_code
_entity_poly.pdbx_strand_id
1 'polypeptide(L)'
;MTSFGYIPEVHFLITDYRSILIMKTHEILHRLSRYQILDIDKEYHQVHCYRKMFVGLKFHGDLIVDKSSPEYAAGMSMQTFRQFIRDTYSLERSMLAIEPNLQASRTSYSPRLLIVSRKASRVLLNEDEIGQVAKEIGFDVVSADAELSTNRTRFSQIVNSCDVMVGVHGAGLTHMVFLPDNAVMIQIVPFGSMDYMAEFEFRDPCLEMNLKYLLYKIKVEESTLIQQYGPDHPIVTDPNSHSYLVKGWDVFYSIYMHNVNFTIDVGRFKPILVEAMNLLGRH
;
A
#
# COMPACT_ATOMS: atom_id res chain seq x y z
N MET A 1 5.43 -7.24 -13.99
CA MET A 1 4.23 -7.69 -14.71
C MET A 1 4.56 -8.10 -16.15
N THR A 2 5.14 -7.22 -16.97
CA THR A 2 5.59 -7.55 -18.34
C THR A 2 6.39 -8.87 -18.51
N SER A 3 7.11 -9.31 -17.48
CA SER A 3 7.88 -10.56 -17.46
C SER A 3 7.09 -11.84 -17.15
N PHE A 4 5.82 -11.75 -16.72
CA PHE A 4 5.11 -12.88 -16.08
C PHE A 4 4.94 -14.10 -16.98
N GLY A 5 4.64 -13.90 -18.27
CA GLY A 5 4.51 -14.99 -19.24
C GLY A 5 5.82 -15.69 -19.61
N TYR A 6 6.95 -15.26 -19.02
CA TYR A 6 8.28 -15.75 -19.32
C TYR A 6 9.00 -16.31 -18.08
N ILE A 7 8.35 -16.37 -16.91
CA ILE A 7 8.95 -16.86 -15.66
C ILE A 7 9.32 -18.36 -15.80
N PRO A 8 10.50 -18.82 -15.31
CA PRO A 8 11.62 -18.06 -14.76
C PRO A 8 12.70 -17.70 -15.80
N GLU A 9 12.41 -17.88 -17.09
CA GLU A 9 13.32 -17.70 -18.23
C GLU A 9 13.41 -16.24 -18.71
N VAL A 10 13.65 -15.31 -17.79
CA VAL A 10 13.79 -13.87 -18.07
C VAL A 10 15.14 -13.36 -17.64
N HIS A 11 15.86 -12.64 -18.50
CA HIS A 11 17.03 -11.87 -18.09
C HIS A 11 16.60 -10.42 -17.80
N PHE A 12 16.91 -9.93 -16.60
CA PHE A 12 16.67 -8.53 -16.25
C PHE A 12 17.94 -7.72 -16.52
N LEU A 13 17.85 -6.80 -17.47
CA LEU A 13 18.87 -5.81 -17.80
C LEU A 13 18.39 -4.45 -17.29
N ILE A 14 19.09 -3.89 -16.32
CA ILE A 14 18.64 -2.69 -15.62
C ILE A 14 19.61 -1.55 -15.91
N THR A 15 19.09 -0.52 -16.58
CA THR A 15 19.70 0.81 -16.69
C THR A 15 19.29 1.68 -15.50
N ASP A 16 20.07 2.72 -15.20
CA ASP A 16 19.93 3.56 -14.00
C ASP A 16 19.90 2.75 -12.71
N TYR A 17 20.78 1.75 -12.60
CA TYR A 17 20.77 0.76 -11.54
C TYR A 17 20.82 1.38 -10.13
N ARG A 18 19.73 1.21 -9.37
CA ARG A 18 19.63 1.63 -7.97
C ARG A 18 19.67 0.42 -7.04
N SER A 19 20.79 0.23 -6.35
CA SER A 19 21.01 -0.89 -5.41
C SER A 19 19.89 -1.02 -4.37
N ILE A 20 19.39 0.10 -3.85
CA ILE A 20 18.28 0.12 -2.88
C ILE A 20 16.99 -0.48 -3.44
N LEU A 21 16.68 -0.26 -4.72
CA LEU A 21 15.49 -0.81 -5.36
C LEU A 21 15.62 -2.32 -5.54
N ILE A 22 16.79 -2.78 -5.98
CA ILE A 22 17.06 -4.21 -6.17
C ILE A 22 17.02 -4.94 -4.85
N MET A 23 17.65 -4.41 -3.81
CA MET A 23 17.55 -4.97 -2.46
C MET A 23 16.10 -5.03 -1.97
N LYS A 24 15.30 -3.99 -2.22
CA LYS A 24 13.87 -3.97 -1.87
C LYS A 24 13.00 -4.91 -2.69
N THR A 25 13.45 -5.35 -3.87
CA THR A 25 12.66 -6.22 -4.76
C THR A 25 13.29 -7.58 -4.96
N HIS A 26 14.37 -7.89 -4.23
CA HIS A 26 15.21 -9.07 -4.35
C HIS A 26 14.39 -10.37 -4.44
N GLU A 27 13.56 -10.66 -3.43
CA GLU A 27 12.74 -11.88 -3.42
C GLU A 27 11.82 -12.00 -4.64
N ILE A 28 11.27 -10.87 -5.10
CA ILE A 28 10.39 -10.84 -6.27
C ILE A 28 11.19 -11.10 -7.55
N LEU A 29 12.32 -10.42 -7.72
CA LEU A 29 13.16 -10.57 -8.91
C LEU A 29 13.75 -11.98 -9.00
N HIS A 30 14.19 -12.57 -7.89
CA HIS A 30 14.66 -13.96 -7.83
C HIS A 30 13.56 -14.98 -8.09
N ARG A 31 12.31 -14.67 -7.75
CA ARG A 31 11.18 -15.53 -8.11
C ARG A 31 10.81 -15.39 -9.60
N LEU A 32 11.02 -14.23 -10.20
CA LEU A 32 10.75 -13.96 -11.63
C LEU A 32 11.83 -14.48 -12.57
N SER A 33 13.08 -14.59 -12.10
CA SER A 33 14.23 -14.97 -12.92
C SER A 33 15.18 -15.90 -12.17
N ARG A 34 15.64 -16.95 -12.85
CA ARG A 34 16.74 -17.79 -12.37
C ARG A 34 18.13 -17.25 -12.69
N TYR A 35 18.20 -16.17 -13.47
CA TYR A 35 19.45 -15.56 -13.93
C TYR A 35 19.85 -14.37 -13.05
N GLN A 36 21.13 -14.01 -13.10
CA GLN A 36 21.61 -12.81 -12.44
C GLN A 36 20.97 -11.56 -13.05
N ILE A 37 20.57 -10.64 -12.18
CA ILE A 37 20.12 -9.29 -12.58
C ILE A 37 21.36 -8.49 -12.97
N LEU A 38 21.38 -7.95 -14.19
CA LEU A 38 22.52 -7.25 -14.74
C LEU A 38 22.34 -5.73 -14.64
N ASP A 39 23.36 -5.06 -14.11
CA ASP A 39 23.55 -3.62 -14.22
C ASP A 39 24.16 -3.33 -15.59
N ILE A 40 23.31 -3.11 -16.59
CA ILE A 40 23.74 -3.05 -18.00
C ILE A 40 24.64 -1.85 -18.28
N ASP A 41 24.55 -0.81 -17.46
CA ASP A 41 25.35 0.42 -17.60
C ASP A 41 26.83 0.20 -17.24
N LYS A 42 27.14 -0.91 -16.55
CA LYS A 42 28.51 -1.31 -16.16
C LYS A 42 29.08 -2.46 -17.00
N GLU A 43 28.31 -2.98 -17.94
CA GLU A 43 28.74 -4.06 -18.84
C GLU A 43 29.60 -3.50 -19.98
N TYR A 44 30.85 -3.14 -19.67
CA TYR A 44 31.81 -2.65 -20.67
C TYR A 44 32.40 -3.81 -21.48
N HIS A 45 32.42 -3.66 -22.80
CA HIS A 45 33.02 -4.61 -23.76
C HIS A 45 32.35 -5.99 -23.86
N GLN A 46 31.17 -6.19 -23.26
CA GLN A 46 30.38 -7.41 -23.44
C GLN A 46 29.23 -7.19 -24.43
N VAL A 47 28.95 -8.21 -25.25
CA VAL A 47 27.79 -8.22 -26.15
C VAL A 47 26.82 -9.28 -25.66
N HIS A 48 25.64 -8.85 -25.25
CA HIS A 48 24.58 -9.73 -24.76
C HIS A 48 23.56 -10.00 -25.89
N CYS A 49 23.46 -11.25 -26.34
CA CYS A 49 22.60 -11.63 -27.47
C CYS A 49 21.33 -12.36 -27.00
N TYR A 50 20.15 -11.80 -27.33
CA TYR A 50 18.84 -12.39 -27.01
C TYR A 50 17.97 -12.54 -28.27
N ARG A 51 17.16 -13.59 -28.33
CA ARG A 51 16.22 -13.81 -29.45
C ARG A 51 15.01 -12.86 -29.42
N LYS A 52 14.67 -12.35 -28.23
CA LYS A 52 13.56 -11.43 -27.99
C LYS A 52 13.97 -10.50 -26.86
N MET A 53 13.66 -9.21 -26.99
CA MET A 53 13.93 -8.19 -25.98
C MET A 53 12.72 -7.29 -25.83
N PHE A 54 12.44 -6.90 -24.59
CA PHE A 54 11.48 -5.84 -24.27
C PHE A 54 12.27 -4.65 -23.75
N VAL A 55 12.12 -3.49 -24.40
CA VAL A 55 12.79 -2.26 -24.00
C VAL A 55 11.77 -1.34 -23.36
N GLY A 56 12.08 -0.88 -22.15
CA GLY A 56 11.19 -0.05 -21.35
C GLY A 56 10.16 -0.85 -20.54
N LEU A 57 9.64 -0.19 -19.51
CA LEU A 57 8.54 -0.69 -18.71
C LEU A 57 7.23 -0.13 -19.25
N LYS A 58 6.17 -0.96 -19.26
CA LYS A 58 4.82 -0.51 -19.55
C LYS A 58 4.16 -0.06 -18.25
N PHE A 59 3.56 1.13 -18.27
CA PHE A 59 2.80 1.68 -17.15
C PHE A 59 1.34 1.88 -17.59
N HIS A 60 0.42 1.27 -16.86
CA HIS A 60 -1.03 1.33 -17.12
C HIS A 60 -1.80 1.95 -15.95
N GLY A 61 -1.09 2.48 -14.96
CA GLY A 61 -1.62 2.93 -13.68
C GLY A 61 -0.96 2.25 -12.49
N ASP A 62 -1.26 2.75 -11.30
CA ASP A 62 -0.69 2.25 -10.05
C ASP A 62 -1.38 0.96 -9.64
N LEU A 63 -0.63 -0.14 -9.59
CA LEU A 63 -1.15 -1.47 -9.21
C LEU A 63 -2.42 -1.87 -10.00
N ILE A 64 -2.43 -1.57 -11.30
CA ILE A 64 -3.49 -1.95 -12.24
C ILE A 64 -2.87 -2.64 -13.45
N VAL A 65 -3.62 -3.58 -14.02
CA VAL A 65 -3.28 -4.29 -15.26
C VAL A 65 -4.26 -3.91 -16.35
N ASP A 66 -3.75 -3.51 -17.50
CA ASP A 66 -4.57 -3.35 -18.69
C ASP A 66 -4.97 -4.73 -19.26
N LYS A 67 -6.14 -5.23 -18.87
CA LYS A 67 -6.67 -6.52 -19.32
C LYS A 67 -6.90 -6.60 -20.83
N SER A 68 -6.89 -5.47 -21.55
CA SER A 68 -7.08 -5.43 -23.00
C SER A 68 -5.79 -5.67 -23.80
N SER A 69 -4.61 -5.59 -23.17
CA SER A 69 -3.33 -5.80 -23.85
C SER A 69 -3.10 -7.30 -24.12
N PRO A 70 -2.84 -7.70 -25.38
CA PRO A 70 -2.62 -9.10 -25.77
C PRO A 70 -1.47 -9.79 -25.01
N GLU A 71 -0.48 -9.02 -24.55
CA GLU A 71 0.66 -9.53 -23.79
C GLU A 71 0.29 -9.97 -22.37
N TYR A 72 -0.83 -9.49 -21.83
CA TYR A 72 -1.37 -9.88 -20.53
C TYR A 72 -2.48 -10.92 -20.62
N ALA A 73 -2.89 -11.28 -21.85
CA ALA A 73 -3.87 -12.33 -22.14
C ALA A 73 -3.45 -13.72 -21.61
N ALA A 74 -2.20 -13.87 -21.15
CA ALA A 74 -1.67 -15.05 -20.45
C ALA A 74 -2.23 -15.22 -19.01
N GLY A 75 -3.37 -14.63 -18.67
CA GLY A 75 -3.99 -14.74 -17.34
C GLY A 75 -3.44 -13.77 -16.30
N MET A 76 -2.83 -12.66 -16.73
CA MET A 76 -2.35 -11.64 -15.80
C MET A 76 -3.49 -10.78 -15.28
N SER A 77 -3.56 -10.64 -13.97
CA SER A 77 -4.46 -9.72 -13.27
C SER A 77 -3.80 -9.28 -11.97
N MET A 78 -4.41 -8.33 -11.26
CA MET A 78 -3.95 -7.99 -9.92
C MET A 78 -4.12 -9.15 -8.93
N GLN A 79 -5.08 -10.03 -9.16
CA GLN A 79 -5.27 -11.26 -8.37
C GLN A 79 -4.13 -12.25 -8.59
N THR A 80 -3.73 -12.52 -9.85
CA THR A 80 -2.61 -13.43 -10.13
C THR A 80 -1.27 -12.83 -9.74
N PHE A 81 -1.11 -11.50 -9.87
CA PHE A 81 0.05 -10.80 -9.30
C PHE A 81 0.11 -10.94 -7.78
N ARG A 82 -1.02 -10.71 -7.09
CA ARG A 82 -1.10 -10.85 -5.63
C ARG A 82 -0.81 -12.28 -5.19
N GLN A 83 -1.35 -13.29 -5.89
CA GLN A 83 -1.01 -14.69 -5.63
C GLN A 83 0.49 -14.96 -5.78
N PHE A 84 1.09 -14.48 -6.87
CA PHE A 84 2.54 -14.60 -7.08
C PHE A 84 3.35 -13.96 -5.94
N ILE A 85 2.94 -12.77 -5.49
CA ILE A 85 3.59 -12.09 -4.37
C ILE A 85 3.42 -12.92 -3.08
N ARG A 86 2.23 -13.43 -2.81
CA ARG A 86 1.97 -14.26 -1.62
C ARG A 86 2.82 -15.54 -1.61
N ASP A 87 2.94 -16.21 -2.76
CA ASP A 87 3.81 -17.39 -2.90
C ASP A 87 5.28 -17.03 -2.67
N THR A 88 5.71 -15.88 -3.17
CA THR A 88 7.09 -15.38 -3.00
C THR A 88 7.45 -15.20 -1.52
N TYR A 89 6.53 -14.72 -0.69
CA TYR A 89 6.75 -14.54 0.75
C TYR A 89 6.20 -15.69 1.61
N SER A 90 5.77 -16.80 0.99
CA SER A 90 5.18 -17.95 1.69
C SER A 90 4.03 -17.56 2.63
N LEU A 91 3.10 -16.73 2.14
CA LEU A 91 1.96 -16.24 2.92
C LEU A 91 0.79 -17.23 2.87
N GLU A 92 0.48 -17.84 4.01
CA GLU A 92 -0.48 -18.95 4.10
C GLU A 92 -1.96 -18.51 4.15
N ARG A 93 -2.29 -17.34 4.74
CA ARG A 93 -3.70 -16.89 4.88
C ARG A 93 -4.21 -16.29 3.57
N SER A 94 -4.84 -17.10 2.72
CA SER A 94 -5.43 -16.66 1.44
C SER A 94 -6.76 -15.92 1.62
N MET A 95 -7.56 -16.30 2.61
CA MET A 95 -8.84 -15.67 2.96
C MET A 95 -8.88 -15.34 4.45
N LEU A 96 -9.79 -14.44 4.84
CA LEU A 96 -10.11 -14.19 6.25
C LEU A 96 -10.42 -15.51 6.97
N ALA A 97 -9.95 -15.65 8.22
CA ALA A 97 -10.26 -16.80 9.06
C ALA A 97 -11.74 -16.85 9.51
N ILE A 98 -12.56 -15.91 9.05
CA ILE A 98 -13.99 -15.79 9.36
C ILE A 98 -14.74 -16.51 8.23
N GLU A 99 -14.67 -17.85 8.20
CA GLU A 99 -15.51 -18.63 7.28
C GLU A 99 -16.94 -18.75 7.83
N PRO A 100 -17.98 -18.45 7.02
CA PRO A 100 -19.38 -18.48 7.47
C PRO A 100 -19.89 -19.89 7.83
N ASN A 101 -19.20 -20.95 7.43
CA ASN A 101 -19.63 -22.34 7.62
C ASN A 101 -19.04 -23.03 8.85
N LEU A 102 -18.13 -22.38 9.59
CA LEU A 102 -17.64 -22.86 10.89
C LEU A 102 -18.37 -22.16 12.05
N GLN A 103 -19.72 -22.17 12.00
CA GLN A 103 -20.58 -21.74 13.11
C GLN A 103 -20.45 -22.62 14.38
N ALA A 104 -19.64 -23.68 14.34
CA ALA A 104 -19.53 -24.67 15.40
C ALA A 104 -18.45 -24.38 16.47
N SER A 105 -17.64 -23.33 16.35
CA SER A 105 -16.72 -22.91 17.42
C SER A 105 -16.78 -21.40 17.66
N ARG A 106 -17.66 -20.99 18.57
CA ARG A 106 -17.73 -19.65 19.17
C ARG A 106 -16.50 -19.32 20.06
N THR A 107 -15.29 -19.62 19.59
CA THR A 107 -14.05 -19.16 20.23
C THR A 107 -13.67 -17.81 19.64
N SER A 108 -14.10 -16.73 20.31
CA SER A 108 -13.41 -15.45 20.52
C SER A 108 -12.28 -15.02 19.56
N TYR A 109 -12.43 -15.15 18.24
CA TYR A 109 -11.49 -14.51 17.32
C TYR A 109 -11.78 -13.00 17.37
N SER A 110 -10.82 -12.16 17.71
CA SER A 110 -10.95 -10.71 17.50
C SER A 110 -10.28 -10.37 16.19
N PRO A 111 -10.94 -9.67 15.24
CA PRO A 111 -10.31 -9.35 13.98
C PRO A 111 -9.09 -8.48 14.23
N ARG A 112 -8.02 -8.73 13.47
CA ARG A 112 -6.74 -8.07 13.70
C ARG A 112 -6.62 -6.83 12.84
N LEU A 113 -6.39 -5.68 13.47
CA LEU A 113 -6.22 -4.39 12.80
C LEU A 113 -4.76 -3.95 12.87
N LEU A 114 -4.14 -3.77 11.71
CA LEU A 114 -2.80 -3.20 11.58
C LEU A 114 -2.90 -1.69 11.43
N ILE A 115 -2.21 -0.94 12.29
CA ILE A 115 -1.85 0.46 12.07
C ILE A 115 -0.46 0.52 11.44
N VAL A 116 -0.37 1.10 10.25
CA VAL A 116 0.91 1.32 9.54
C VAL A 116 1.57 2.58 10.11
N SER A 117 2.46 2.37 11.08
CA SER A 117 3.14 3.44 11.80
C SER A 117 4.21 4.11 10.94
N ARG A 118 4.53 5.37 11.28
CA ARG A 118 5.57 6.19 10.64
C ARG A 118 6.40 6.88 11.71
N LYS A 119 7.68 7.14 11.43
CA LYS A 119 8.59 7.84 12.36
C LYS A 119 9.16 9.17 11.86
N ALA A 120 9.24 9.36 10.55
CA ALA A 120 9.87 10.54 9.95
C ALA A 120 8.86 11.57 9.44
N SER A 121 7.85 11.11 8.70
CA SER A 121 6.82 11.95 8.08
C SER A 121 5.47 11.25 8.06
N ARG A 122 4.38 12.01 8.06
CA ARG A 122 2.99 11.51 8.14
C ARG A 122 2.75 10.67 9.39
N VAL A 123 3.36 11.08 10.50
CA VAL A 123 3.23 10.41 11.78
C VAL A 123 1.82 10.66 12.33
N LEU A 124 1.18 9.60 12.82
CA LEU A 124 -0.02 9.70 13.64
C LEU A 124 0.40 10.01 15.08
N LEU A 125 0.26 11.26 15.48
CA LEU A 125 0.72 11.76 16.79
C LEU A 125 -0.08 11.16 17.96
N ASN A 126 -1.31 10.73 17.70
CA ASN A 126 -2.18 10.05 18.65
C ASN A 126 -2.45 8.58 18.25
N GLU A 127 -1.44 7.88 17.70
CA GLU A 127 -1.56 6.47 17.29
C GLU A 127 -2.11 5.57 18.42
N ASP A 128 -1.66 5.77 19.66
CA ASP A 128 -2.12 5.02 20.83
C ASP A 128 -3.61 5.20 21.11
N GLU A 129 -4.13 6.42 20.91
CA GLU A 129 -5.55 6.75 21.10
C GLU A 129 -6.41 6.08 20.02
N ILE A 130 -5.95 6.13 18.76
CA ILE A 130 -6.58 5.42 17.64
C ILE A 130 -6.64 3.92 17.93
N GLY A 131 -5.51 3.35 18.40
CA GLY A 131 -5.43 1.95 18.79
C GLY A 131 -6.36 1.59 19.95
N GLN A 132 -6.51 2.47 20.94
CA GLN A 132 -7.42 2.27 22.07
C GLN A 132 -8.89 2.23 21.61
N VAL A 133 -9.30 3.17 20.75
CA VAL A 133 -10.67 3.17 20.19
C VAL A 133 -10.94 1.94 19.33
N ALA A 134 -9.96 1.47 18.55
CA ALA A 134 -10.10 0.23 17.80
C ALA A 134 -10.24 -1.01 18.72
N LYS A 135 -9.49 -1.07 19.83
CA LYS A 135 -9.65 -2.14 20.83
C LYS A 135 -11.03 -2.12 21.49
N GLU A 136 -11.56 -0.94 21.80
CA GLU A 136 -12.92 -0.78 22.36
C GLU A 136 -14.03 -1.26 21.41
N ILE A 137 -13.81 -1.16 20.09
CA ILE A 137 -14.71 -1.71 19.06
C ILE A 137 -14.60 -3.25 18.98
N GLY A 138 -13.49 -3.83 19.45
CA GLY A 138 -13.27 -5.27 19.48
C GLY A 138 -12.17 -5.79 18.54
N PHE A 139 -11.34 -4.91 17.98
CA PHE A 139 -10.16 -5.32 17.23
C PHE A 139 -9.00 -5.74 18.15
N ASP A 140 -8.22 -6.74 17.72
CA ASP A 140 -6.86 -6.95 18.22
C ASP A 140 -5.90 -6.08 17.41
N VAL A 141 -5.31 -5.06 18.04
CA VAL A 141 -4.57 -4.00 17.34
C VAL A 141 -3.08 -4.28 17.36
N VAL A 142 -2.47 -4.18 16.18
CA VAL A 142 -1.02 -4.26 15.96
C VAL A 142 -0.57 -2.96 15.32
N SER A 143 0.54 -2.39 15.81
CA SER A 143 1.23 -1.28 15.15
C SER A 143 2.55 -1.77 14.58
N ALA A 144 2.84 -1.43 13.32
CA ALA A 144 4.12 -1.77 12.70
C ALA A 144 4.57 -0.71 11.70
N ASP A 145 5.87 -0.42 11.71
CA ASP A 145 6.52 0.53 10.81
C ASP A 145 6.89 -0.15 9.47
N ALA A 146 6.34 0.38 8.37
CA ALA A 146 6.59 -0.12 7.02
C ALA A 146 8.00 0.19 6.50
N GLU A 147 8.68 1.23 7.01
CA GLU A 147 10.01 1.65 6.56
C GLU A 147 11.15 0.98 7.35
N LEU A 148 10.92 0.60 8.61
CA LEU A 148 11.97 0.01 9.48
C LEU A 148 12.04 -1.53 9.47
N SER A 149 11.17 -2.23 8.75
CA SER A 149 11.33 -3.67 8.61
C SER A 149 12.50 -3.96 7.64
N THR A 150 13.72 -4.03 8.18
CA THR A 150 14.87 -4.64 7.47
C THR A 150 14.55 -6.07 7.02
N ASN A 151 13.57 -6.70 7.68
CA ASN A 151 12.98 -7.97 7.30
C ASN A 151 11.58 -7.79 6.70
N ARG A 152 11.54 -7.58 5.37
CA ARG A 152 10.31 -7.46 4.58
C ARG A 152 9.40 -8.69 4.69
N THR A 153 10.00 -9.87 4.81
CA THR A 153 9.27 -11.14 5.01
C THR A 153 8.50 -11.12 6.33
N ARG A 154 9.09 -10.58 7.40
CA ARG A 154 8.39 -10.42 8.66
C ARG A 154 7.23 -9.41 8.55
N PHE A 155 7.42 -8.30 7.85
CA PHE A 155 6.36 -7.31 7.70
C PHE A 155 5.21 -7.83 6.82
N SER A 156 5.52 -8.56 5.74
CA SER A 156 4.48 -9.20 4.93
C SER A 156 3.67 -10.25 5.71
N GLN A 157 4.33 -11.00 6.60
CA GLN A 157 3.65 -11.90 7.54
C GLN A 157 2.74 -11.17 8.53
N ILE A 158 3.19 -10.03 9.08
CA ILE A 158 2.36 -9.19 9.95
C ILE A 158 1.11 -8.74 9.18
N VAL A 159 1.29 -8.16 7.99
CA VAL A 159 0.16 -7.71 7.17
C VAL A 159 -0.79 -8.87 6.82
N ASN A 160 -0.27 -10.02 6.42
CA ASN A 160 -1.09 -11.20 6.09
C ASN A 160 -1.87 -11.75 7.29
N SER A 161 -1.37 -11.50 8.49
CA SER A 161 -2.01 -11.90 9.75
C SER A 161 -3.14 -10.96 10.20
N CYS A 162 -3.40 -9.87 9.46
CA CYS A 162 -4.41 -8.87 9.78
C CYS A 162 -5.62 -8.95 8.85
N ASP A 163 -6.78 -8.55 9.36
CA ASP A 163 -8.07 -8.51 8.67
C ASP A 163 -8.44 -7.07 8.26
N VAL A 164 -7.86 -6.08 8.94
CA VAL A 164 -7.94 -4.65 8.61
C VAL A 164 -6.53 -4.04 8.59
N MET A 165 -6.25 -3.16 7.64
CA MET A 165 -5.02 -2.36 7.60
C MET A 165 -5.38 -0.89 7.45
N VAL A 166 -4.93 -0.06 8.38
CA VAL A 166 -5.09 1.40 8.34
C VAL A 166 -3.74 2.09 8.19
N GLY A 167 -3.68 3.11 7.36
CA GLY A 167 -2.51 4.00 7.33
C GLY A 167 -2.76 5.27 6.55
N VAL A 168 -1.87 6.23 6.75
CA VAL A 168 -1.88 7.49 6.01
C VAL A 168 -1.48 7.25 4.55
N HIS A 169 -2.08 7.99 3.62
CA HIS A 169 -1.71 7.96 2.21
C HIS A 169 -0.18 8.09 2.04
N GLY A 170 0.42 7.13 1.32
CA GLY A 170 1.87 7.06 1.12
C GLY A 170 2.69 6.58 2.33
N ALA A 171 2.06 6.06 3.40
CA ALA A 171 2.75 5.47 4.56
C ALA A 171 3.31 4.06 4.31
N GLY A 172 3.28 3.56 3.07
CA GLY A 172 3.58 2.17 2.73
C GLY A 172 2.34 1.32 2.51
N LEU A 173 1.22 1.92 2.12
CA LEU A 173 -0.07 1.24 1.90
C LEU A 173 -0.04 0.20 0.77
N THR A 174 0.97 0.23 -0.11
CA THR A 174 1.16 -0.81 -1.14
C THR A 174 1.39 -2.21 -0.56
N HIS A 175 1.72 -2.31 0.73
CA HIS A 175 1.75 -3.58 1.44
C HIS A 175 0.36 -4.27 1.55
N MET A 176 -0.73 -3.61 1.15
CA MET A 176 -2.06 -4.21 0.96
C MET A 176 -2.03 -5.48 0.08
N VAL A 177 -1.04 -5.62 -0.81
CA VAL A 177 -0.82 -6.86 -1.58
C VAL A 177 -0.64 -8.10 -0.69
N PHE A 178 -0.27 -7.95 0.58
CA PHE A 178 -0.06 -9.05 1.52
C PHE A 178 -1.29 -9.41 2.35
N LEU A 179 -2.34 -8.58 2.34
CA LEU A 179 -3.58 -8.87 3.06
C LEU A 179 -4.20 -10.19 2.56
N PRO A 180 -5.06 -10.85 3.35
CA PRO A 180 -5.94 -11.92 2.86
C PRO A 180 -7.12 -11.35 2.06
N ASP A 181 -7.76 -12.18 1.23
CA ASP A 181 -8.98 -11.82 0.49
C ASP A 181 -10.09 -11.34 1.42
N ASN A 182 -10.87 -10.36 0.97
CA ASN A 182 -11.95 -9.69 1.71
C ASN A 182 -11.52 -8.84 2.91
N ALA A 183 -10.21 -8.69 3.18
CA ALA A 183 -9.71 -7.76 4.18
C ALA A 183 -10.07 -6.30 3.85
N VAL A 184 -10.11 -5.45 4.87
CA VAL A 184 -10.45 -4.03 4.74
C VAL A 184 -9.19 -3.18 4.78
N MET A 185 -9.00 -2.35 3.76
CA MET A 185 -7.99 -1.30 3.73
C MET A 185 -8.65 0.03 4.08
N ILE A 186 -8.17 0.69 5.13
CA ILE A 186 -8.60 2.03 5.54
C ILE A 186 -7.50 3.03 5.19
N GLN A 187 -7.79 3.92 4.26
CA GLN A 187 -6.86 4.97 3.87
C GLN A 187 -7.19 6.28 4.59
N ILE A 188 -6.24 6.78 5.38
CA ILE A 188 -6.29 8.14 5.92
C ILE A 188 -5.71 9.09 4.86
N VAL A 189 -6.53 9.95 4.29
CA VAL A 189 -6.13 10.89 3.23
C VAL A 189 -5.79 12.24 3.84
N PRO A 190 -4.55 12.71 3.70
CA PRO A 190 -4.13 14.03 4.15
C PRO A 190 -4.96 15.16 3.52
N PHE A 191 -4.96 16.29 4.21
CA PHE A 191 -5.45 17.54 3.68
C PHE A 191 -4.59 17.98 2.47
N GLY A 192 -5.19 18.59 1.45
CA GLY A 192 -4.46 19.09 0.27
C GLY A 192 -4.86 18.48 -1.08
N SER A 193 -6.14 18.44 -1.46
CA SER A 193 -6.59 17.97 -2.79
C SER A 193 -6.12 16.56 -3.21
N MET A 194 -5.99 15.62 -2.28
CA MET A 194 -5.47 14.27 -2.57
C MET A 194 -6.53 13.26 -3.01
N ASP A 195 -7.80 13.66 -3.13
CA ASP A 195 -8.92 12.74 -3.37
C ASP A 195 -8.73 11.91 -4.64
N TYR A 196 -8.41 12.56 -5.76
CA TYR A 196 -8.17 11.86 -7.03
C TYR A 196 -7.00 10.87 -6.96
N MET A 197 -5.91 11.26 -6.28
CA MET A 197 -4.74 10.38 -6.10
C MET A 197 -5.07 9.19 -5.19
N ALA A 198 -5.79 9.41 -4.10
CA ALA A 198 -6.20 8.36 -3.19
C ALA A 198 -7.08 7.31 -3.87
N GLU A 199 -8.01 7.75 -4.72
CA GLU A 199 -8.87 6.86 -5.50
C GLU A 199 -8.07 5.98 -6.47
N PHE A 200 -7.25 6.62 -7.32
CA PHE A 200 -6.52 5.90 -8.36
C PHE A 200 -5.40 5.00 -7.82
N GLU A 201 -4.69 5.43 -6.78
CA GLU A 201 -3.54 4.69 -6.25
C GLU A 201 -3.91 3.55 -5.30
N PHE A 202 -5.08 3.62 -4.64
CA PHE A 202 -5.43 2.68 -3.57
C PHE A 202 -6.87 2.14 -3.61
N ARG A 203 -7.89 2.97 -3.89
CA ARG A 203 -9.28 2.46 -3.96
C ARG A 203 -9.42 1.46 -5.09
N ASP A 204 -9.13 1.88 -6.31
CA ASP A 204 -9.36 1.05 -7.50
C ASP A 204 -8.48 -0.23 -7.48
N PRO A 205 -7.19 -0.16 -7.07
CA PRO A 205 -6.38 -1.36 -6.85
C PRO A 205 -6.89 -2.30 -5.77
N CYS A 206 -7.46 -1.79 -4.66
CA CYS A 206 -8.06 -2.65 -3.64
C CYS A 206 -9.19 -3.49 -4.22
N LEU A 207 -10.08 -2.87 -5.01
CA LEU A 207 -11.20 -3.56 -5.64
C LEU A 207 -10.73 -4.65 -6.62
N GLU A 208 -9.73 -4.34 -7.44
CA GLU A 208 -9.09 -5.30 -8.36
C GLU A 208 -8.36 -6.45 -7.64
N MET A 209 -7.99 -6.26 -6.37
CA MET A 209 -7.30 -7.24 -5.53
C MET A 209 -8.23 -8.04 -4.60
N ASN A 210 -9.55 -7.94 -4.75
CA ASN A 210 -10.53 -8.57 -3.86
C ASN A 210 -10.40 -8.09 -2.40
N LEU A 211 -10.11 -6.80 -2.22
CA LEU A 211 -10.07 -6.12 -0.94
C LEU A 211 -11.24 -5.15 -0.83
N LYS A 212 -11.65 -4.87 0.39
CA LYS A 212 -12.62 -3.82 0.72
C LYS A 212 -11.86 -2.53 1.03
N TYR A 213 -12.45 -1.39 0.75
CA TYR A 213 -11.79 -0.09 0.89
C TYR A 213 -12.67 0.89 1.65
N LEU A 214 -12.07 1.61 2.60
CA LEU A 214 -12.68 2.72 3.31
C LEU A 214 -11.76 3.94 3.28
N LEU A 215 -12.36 5.11 3.06
CA LEU A 215 -11.67 6.40 3.02
C LEU A 215 -11.95 7.17 4.32
N TYR A 216 -10.90 7.68 4.97
CA TYR A 216 -11.03 8.71 5.99
C TYR A 216 -10.31 9.98 5.54
N LYS A 217 -11.08 11.01 5.18
CA LYS A 217 -10.55 12.32 4.83
C LYS A 217 -10.39 13.17 6.09
N ILE A 218 -9.15 13.55 6.37
CA ILE A 218 -8.88 14.41 7.52
C ILE A 218 -9.38 15.84 7.25
N LYS A 219 -9.72 16.55 8.31
CA LYS A 219 -9.85 18.01 8.28
C LYS A 219 -8.50 18.67 8.54
N VAL A 220 -8.43 19.97 8.29
CA VAL A 220 -7.19 20.73 8.50
C VAL A 220 -6.82 20.82 9.98
N GLU A 221 -7.79 20.76 10.90
CA GLU A 221 -7.54 20.78 12.34
C GLU A 221 -6.85 19.50 12.85
N GLU A 222 -6.97 18.40 12.09
CA GLU A 222 -6.28 17.13 12.37
C GLU A 222 -4.86 17.09 11.79
N SER A 223 -4.42 18.17 11.15
CA SER A 223 -3.12 18.28 10.49
C SER A 223 -2.24 19.31 11.18
N THR A 224 -0.93 19.06 11.26
CA THR A 224 0.03 20.05 11.78
C THR A 224 0.16 21.30 10.92
N LEU A 225 -0.44 21.32 9.72
CA LEU A 225 -0.39 22.46 8.81
C LEU A 225 -0.97 23.73 9.42
N ILE A 226 -2.04 23.62 10.22
CA ILE A 226 -2.66 24.80 10.84
C ILE A 226 -1.73 25.47 11.85
N GLN A 227 -0.94 24.70 12.60
CA GLN A 227 0.06 25.24 13.53
C GLN A 227 1.30 25.75 12.82
N GLN A 228 1.70 25.11 11.70
CA GLN A 228 2.89 25.50 10.94
C GLN A 228 2.72 26.79 10.15
N TYR A 229 1.55 26.98 9.54
CA TYR A 229 1.31 28.09 8.61
C TYR A 229 0.34 29.15 9.16
N GLY A 230 -0.48 28.81 10.15
CA GLY A 230 -1.56 29.65 10.65
C GLY A 230 -2.87 29.45 9.88
N PRO A 231 -4.03 29.76 10.51
CA PRO A 231 -5.35 29.46 9.97
C PRO A 231 -5.69 30.23 8.69
N ASP A 232 -5.11 31.42 8.49
CA ASP A 232 -5.41 32.29 7.35
C ASP A 232 -4.47 32.05 6.15
N HIS A 233 -3.45 31.21 6.30
CA HIS A 233 -2.46 30.99 5.25
C HIS A 233 -3.07 30.22 4.07
N PRO A 234 -2.74 30.54 2.80
CA PRO A 234 -3.33 29.89 1.62
C PRO A 234 -3.20 28.35 1.59
N ILE A 235 -2.14 27.79 2.18
CA ILE A 235 -1.97 26.33 2.36
C ILE A 235 -3.13 25.71 3.15
N VAL A 236 -3.71 26.45 4.08
CA VAL A 236 -4.80 26.02 4.98
C VAL A 236 -6.16 26.43 4.44
N THR A 237 -6.31 27.68 4.00
CA THR A 237 -7.61 28.23 3.56
C THR A 237 -7.98 27.82 2.14
N ASP A 238 -7.00 27.50 1.31
CA ASP A 238 -7.21 27.23 -0.10
C ASP A 238 -6.28 26.14 -0.64
N PRO A 239 -6.40 24.90 -0.12
CA PRO A 239 -5.60 23.75 -0.56
C PRO A 239 -5.85 23.36 -2.03
N ASN A 240 -6.93 23.86 -2.63
CA ASN A 240 -7.41 23.47 -3.95
C ASN A 240 -7.07 24.51 -5.03
N SER A 241 -6.86 25.78 -4.67
CA SER A 241 -6.48 26.79 -5.66
C SER A 241 -5.06 26.59 -6.15
N HIS A 242 -4.96 26.00 -7.34
CA HIS A 242 -4.06 26.31 -8.48
C HIS A 242 -2.59 26.69 -8.20
N SER A 243 -2.03 26.50 -7.01
CA SER A 243 -0.77 27.16 -6.63
C SER A 243 0.29 26.23 -6.04
N TYR A 244 0.01 24.96 -5.72
CA TYR A 244 1.06 24.06 -5.21
C TYR A 244 1.34 22.86 -6.11
N LEU A 245 0.31 22.22 -6.69
CA LEU A 245 0.53 21.26 -7.79
C LEU A 245 1.05 21.96 -9.06
N VAL A 246 0.57 23.17 -9.35
CA VAL A 246 1.06 23.99 -10.48
C VAL A 246 2.50 24.49 -10.24
N LYS A 247 2.90 24.71 -8.99
CA LYS A 247 4.30 25.02 -8.63
C LYS A 247 5.23 23.80 -8.69
N GLY A 248 4.68 22.63 -9.00
CA GLY A 248 5.43 21.39 -9.16
C GLY A 248 5.17 20.39 -8.03
N TRP A 249 5.29 19.11 -8.39
CA TRP A 249 5.08 17.98 -7.49
C TRP A 249 5.94 18.06 -6.22
N ASP A 250 7.19 18.50 -6.32
CA ASP A 250 8.11 18.57 -5.17
C ASP A 250 7.63 19.52 -4.07
N VAL A 251 7.03 20.66 -4.47
CA VAL A 251 6.48 21.63 -3.52
C VAL A 251 5.26 21.05 -2.83
N PHE A 252 4.36 20.44 -3.60
CA PHE A 252 3.19 19.75 -3.07
C PHE A 252 3.58 18.64 -2.08
N TYR A 253 4.48 17.76 -2.50
CA TYR A 253 4.99 16.66 -1.70
C TYR A 253 5.62 17.17 -0.40
N SER A 254 6.46 18.20 -0.48
CA SER A 254 7.12 18.79 0.68
C SER A 254 6.11 19.28 1.73
N ILE A 255 5.04 19.96 1.31
CA ILE A 255 4.05 20.55 2.22
C ILE A 255 3.06 19.50 2.74
N TYR A 256 2.36 18.82 1.84
CA TYR A 256 1.18 18.00 2.18
C TYR A 256 1.51 16.52 2.43
N MET A 257 2.76 16.09 2.21
CA MET A 257 3.17 14.69 2.40
C MET A 257 4.43 14.50 3.24
N HIS A 258 5.39 15.43 3.21
CA HIS A 258 6.67 15.24 3.89
C HIS A 258 6.73 15.96 5.24
N ASN A 259 6.45 17.26 5.26
CA ASN A 259 6.61 18.10 6.45
C ASN A 259 5.32 18.22 7.27
N VAL A 260 4.47 17.17 7.26
CA VAL A 260 3.18 17.16 7.94
C VAL A 260 2.99 15.89 8.74
N ASN A 261 2.35 16.04 9.90
CA ASN A 261 1.91 14.96 10.78
C ASN A 261 0.45 15.20 11.17
N PHE A 262 -0.17 14.21 11.83
CA PHE A 262 -1.61 14.20 12.03
C PHE A 262 -2.01 13.81 13.45
N THR A 263 -3.02 14.48 13.98
CA THR A 263 -3.72 14.10 15.20
C THR A 263 -5.17 13.82 14.81
N ILE A 264 -5.52 12.55 14.72
CA ILE A 264 -6.82 12.13 14.18
C ILE A 264 -7.92 12.36 15.20
N ASP A 265 -9.02 12.97 14.78
CA ASP A 265 -10.25 13.08 15.56
C ASP A 265 -10.86 11.68 15.69
N VAL A 266 -10.62 11.03 16.83
CA VAL A 266 -11.10 9.66 17.07
C VAL A 266 -12.62 9.56 17.13
N GLY A 267 -13.33 10.66 17.45
CA GLY A 267 -14.79 10.71 17.42
C GLY A 267 -15.32 10.58 15.99
N ARG A 268 -14.66 11.23 15.04
CA ARG A 268 -14.97 11.13 13.61
C ARG A 268 -14.42 9.86 12.96
N PHE A 269 -13.31 9.34 13.46
CA PHE A 269 -12.70 8.13 12.93
C PHE A 269 -13.41 6.84 13.39
N LYS A 270 -13.98 6.84 14.60
CA LYS A 270 -14.70 5.70 15.18
C LYS A 270 -15.78 5.10 14.26
N PRO A 271 -16.66 5.87 13.60
CA PRO A 271 -17.60 5.33 12.61
C PRO A 271 -16.95 4.54 11.47
N ILE A 272 -15.76 4.93 11.01
CA ILE A 272 -15.03 4.21 9.95
C ILE A 272 -14.53 2.84 10.47
N LEU A 273 -14.05 2.80 11.70
CA LEU A 273 -13.62 1.55 12.34
C LEU A 273 -14.80 0.59 12.59
N VAL A 274 -15.96 1.13 12.98
CA VAL A 274 -17.21 0.35 13.10
C VAL A 274 -17.63 -0.21 11.74
N GLU A 275 -17.57 0.59 10.69
CA GLU A 275 -17.88 0.12 9.34
C GLU A 275 -16.91 -0.96 8.86
N ALA A 276 -15.61 -0.80 9.17
CA ALA A 276 -14.63 -1.85 8.89
C ALA A 276 -14.98 -3.17 9.58
N MET A 277 -15.45 -3.14 10.83
CA MET A 277 -15.92 -4.33 11.55
C MET A 277 -17.14 -4.96 10.87
N ASN A 278 -18.12 -4.15 10.46
CA ASN A 278 -19.32 -4.61 9.76
C ASN A 278 -18.96 -5.31 8.45
N LEU A 279 -18.04 -4.73 7.68
CA LEU A 279 -17.56 -5.29 6.43
C LEU A 279 -16.88 -6.65 6.61
N LEU A 280 -16.40 -7.03 7.80
CA LEU A 280 -15.86 -8.37 8.06
C LEU A 280 -16.95 -9.45 8.32
N GLY A 281 -18.23 -9.08 8.28
CA GLY A 281 -19.34 -10.05 8.35
C GLY A 281 -19.73 -10.48 9.77
N ARG A 282 -19.54 -9.61 10.77
CA ARG A 282 -20.03 -9.84 12.15
C ARG A 282 -21.33 -9.09 12.38
N HIS A 283 -22.43 -9.83 12.46
CA HIS A 283 -23.70 -9.38 13.04
C HIS A 283 -24.03 -10.28 14.22
#